data_AF-A0A926AA38-F1
#
_entry.id   AF-A0A926AA38-F1
#
_cell.length_a   1.000
_cell.length_b   1.000
_cell.length_c   1.000
_cell.angle_alpha   90.00
_cell.angle_beta   90.00
_cell.angle_gamma   90.00
#
_symmetry.space_group_name_H-M   'P 1'
#
loop_
_entity.id
_entity.type
_entity.pdbx_description
1 polymer ?
#
loop_
_entity_poly.entity_id
_entity_poly.type
_entity_poly.pdbx_seq_one_letter_code
_entity_poly.pdbx_strand_id
1 'polypeptide(L)'
;MIFNEDTSAGFFCSFLTEKQQWADISGVKGQLRVADFVHPLSEAEPGFELNRSEEQVKSLDGSVLPQDARMFRNFAAQVQSGKLNRDWPMWALKTQQVMDACFASARSGGALVRVSG
;
A
#
# COMPACT_ATOMS: atom_id res chain seq x y z
N MET A 1 -9.11 10.89 -0.78
CA MET A 1 -9.44 10.57 0.62
C MET A 1 -8.82 11.63 1.51
N ILE A 2 -9.58 12.12 2.50
CA ILE A 2 -9.11 13.11 3.48
C ILE A 2 -9.12 12.44 4.85
N PHE A 3 -8.00 12.49 5.55
CA PHE A 3 -7.81 11.98 6.90
C PHE A 3 -7.81 13.12 7.91
N ASN A 4 -7.80 12.78 9.21
CA ASN A 4 -7.61 13.78 10.26
C ASN A 4 -6.27 14.53 10.06
N GLU A 5 -6.18 15.74 10.62
CA GLU A 5 -4.96 16.56 10.56
C GLU A 5 -4.53 16.92 9.12
N ASP A 6 -5.51 17.15 8.24
CA ASP A 6 -5.33 17.61 6.85
C ASP A 6 -4.44 16.72 5.96
N THR A 7 -4.20 15.48 6.39
CA THR A 7 -3.51 14.48 5.55
C THR A 7 -4.47 14.00 4.47
N SER A 8 -3.97 13.88 3.23
CA SER A 8 -4.76 13.38 2.12
C SER A 8 -4.05 12.23 1.41
N ALA A 9 -4.84 11.34 0.81
CA ALA A 9 -4.31 10.32 -0.08
C ALA A 9 -5.26 10.13 -1.27
N GLY A 10 -4.68 9.76 -2.41
CA GLY A 10 -5.40 9.40 -3.62
C GLY A 10 -4.82 8.13 -4.22
N PHE A 11 -5.63 7.44 -5.00
CA PHE A 11 -5.16 6.36 -5.85
C PHE A 11 -5.87 6.47 -7.20
N PHE A 12 -5.19 6.01 -8.23
CA PHE A 12 -5.72 5.93 -9.58
C PHE A 12 -5.65 4.48 -10.03
N CYS A 13 -6.77 3.95 -10.53
CA CYS A 13 -6.88 2.60 -11.04
C CYS A 13 -7.70 2.62 -12.32
N SER A 14 -7.22 1.95 -13.36
CA SER A 14 -7.87 1.90 -14.66
C SER A 14 -7.46 0.63 -15.40
N PHE A 15 -8.42 0.03 -16.09
CA PHE A 15 -8.19 -1.07 -17.03
C PHE A 15 -7.78 -0.59 -18.43
N LEU A 16 -7.77 0.73 -18.65
CA LEU A 16 -7.55 1.35 -19.97
C LEU A 16 -6.20 2.06 -20.10
N THR A 17 -5.60 2.44 -18.97
CA THR A 17 -4.30 3.11 -18.97
C THR A 17 -3.18 2.10 -18.85
N GLU A 18 -2.02 2.46 -19.39
CA GLU A 18 -0.79 1.70 -19.19
C GLU A 18 -0.47 1.48 -17.70
N LYS A 19 0.24 0.39 -17.46
CA LYS A 19 0.54 -0.11 -16.12
C LYS A 19 1.38 0.91 -15.34
N GLN A 20 0.76 1.47 -14.29
CA GLN A 20 1.42 2.32 -13.31
C GLN A 20 1.39 1.60 -11.95
N GLN A 21 2.55 1.43 -11.33
CA GLN A 21 2.72 0.72 -10.05
C GLN A 21 3.51 1.54 -9.05
N TRP A 22 3.39 2.87 -9.10
CA TRP A 22 4.15 3.75 -8.23
C TRP A 22 3.34 4.16 -6.99
N ALA A 23 4.07 4.48 -5.93
CA ALA A 23 3.55 5.17 -4.75
C ALA A 23 4.39 6.43 -4.51
N ASP A 24 3.74 7.52 -4.12
CA ASP A 24 4.37 8.79 -3.76
C ASP A 24 3.84 9.25 -2.41
N ILE A 25 4.75 9.57 -1.50
CA ILE A 25 4.45 10.07 -0.16
C ILE A 25 5.23 11.37 0.01
N SER A 26 4.51 12.46 0.23
CA SER A 26 5.08 13.79 0.36
C SER A 26 4.69 14.43 1.68
N GLY A 27 5.61 15.20 2.26
CA GLY A 27 5.39 15.95 3.49
C GLY A 27 6.31 17.16 3.62
N VAL A 28 6.18 17.90 4.71
CA VAL A 28 6.88 19.19 4.90
C VAL A 28 8.42 19.10 4.94
N LYS A 29 8.98 17.89 5.09
CA LYS A 29 10.43 17.65 5.15
C LYS A 29 10.98 16.84 3.96
N GLY A 30 10.13 16.47 3.00
CA GLY A 30 10.60 15.69 1.87
C GLY A 30 9.54 14.83 1.20
N GLN A 31 10.02 14.06 0.23
CA GLN A 31 9.24 13.18 -0.62
C GLN A 31 9.92 11.81 -0.71
N LEU A 32 9.12 10.76 -0.62
CA LEU A 32 9.49 9.39 -0.91
C LEU A 32 8.68 8.91 -2.10
N ARG A 33 9.35 8.38 -3.13
CA ARG A 33 8.71 7.78 -4.30
C ARG A 33 9.24 6.37 -4.50
N VAL A 34 8.32 5.44 -4.71
CA VAL A 34 8.62 4.04 -5.06
C VAL A 34 8.01 3.80 -6.43
N ALA A 35 8.85 3.58 -7.46
CA ALA A 35 8.38 3.51 -8.85
C ALA A 35 7.70 2.17 -9.19
N ASP A 36 7.99 1.13 -8.41
CA ASP A 36 7.66 -0.28 -8.60
C ASP A 36 7.00 -0.88 -7.35
N PHE A 37 6.23 -0.07 -6.62
CA PHE A 37 5.61 -0.37 -5.33
C PHE A 37 4.82 -1.68 -5.28
N VAL A 38 4.14 -2.07 -6.36
CA VAL A 38 3.33 -3.30 -6.40
C VAL A 38 4.17 -4.53 -6.75
N HIS A 39 5.20 -4.37 -7.58
CA HIS A 39 6.08 -5.47 -7.97
C HIS A 39 7.49 -4.92 -8.17
N PRO A 40 8.41 -5.21 -7.25
CA PRO A 40 9.75 -4.65 -7.31
C PRO A 40 10.47 -5.12 -8.59
N LEU A 41 11.28 -4.24 -9.17
CA LEU A 41 12.15 -4.56 -10.30
C LEU A 41 13.23 -5.57 -9.90
N SER A 42 13.68 -5.51 -8.65
CA SER A 42 14.65 -6.43 -8.06
C SER A 42 14.24 -6.77 -6.64
N GLU A 43 14.04 -8.05 -6.38
CA GLU A 43 13.77 -8.56 -5.03
C GLU A 43 15.03 -8.50 -4.13
N ALA A 44 16.22 -8.48 -4.74
CA ALA A 44 17.50 -8.47 -4.02
C ALA A 44 17.96 -7.04 -3.69
N GLU A 45 17.65 -6.11 -4.58
CA GLU A 45 18.04 -4.70 -4.52
C GLU A 45 16.82 -3.82 -4.86
N PRO A 46 15.78 -3.80 -4.00
CA PRO A 46 14.67 -2.87 -4.16
C PRO A 46 15.16 -1.42 -3.99
N GLY A 47 14.71 -0.56 -4.90
CA GLY A 47 15.06 0.86 -4.92
C GLY A 47 13.90 1.77 -4.56
N PHE A 48 14.21 2.94 -4.02
CA PHE A 48 13.25 4.05 -3.88
C PHE A 48 13.97 5.39 -4.08
N GLU A 49 13.20 6.43 -4.36
CA GLU A 49 13.70 7.80 -4.46
C GLU A 49 13.33 8.58 -3.19
N LEU A 50 14.32 9.11 -2.48
CA LEU A 50 14.15 10.03 -1.36
C LEU A 50 14.68 11.40 -1.77
N ASN A 51 13.81 12.41 -1.80
CA ASN A 51 14.18 13.78 -2.15
C ASN A 51 14.95 13.89 -3.48
N ARG A 52 14.56 13.10 -4.50
CA ARG A 52 15.24 13.01 -5.81
C ARG A 52 16.62 12.35 -5.80
N SER A 53 16.96 11.65 -4.71
CA SER A 53 18.12 10.78 -4.62
C SER A 53 17.66 9.33 -4.59
N GLU A 54 18.20 8.51 -5.50
CA GLU A 54 17.91 7.09 -5.54
C GLU A 54 18.68 6.36 -4.44
N GLU A 55 17.96 5.56 -3.67
CA GLU A 55 18.47 4.73 -2.59
C GLU A 55 18.17 3.27 -2.91
N GLN A 56 19.18 2.41 -2.78
CA GLN A 56 19.08 0.98 -3.02
C GLN A 56 19.20 0.24 -1.69
N VAL A 57 18.23 -0.61 -1.37
CA VAL A 57 18.22 -1.37 -0.11
C VAL A 57 18.61 -2.80 -0.40
N LYS A 58 19.72 -3.24 0.18
CA LYS A 58 20.07 -4.66 0.17
C LYS A 58 19.19 -5.41 1.17
N SER A 59 18.65 -6.56 0.77
CA SER A 59 17.90 -7.42 1.69
C SER A 59 18.76 -7.80 2.90
N LEU A 60 18.29 -7.45 4.10
CA LEU A 60 19.06 -7.56 5.35
C LEU A 60 19.29 -9.01 5.82
N ASP A 61 18.50 -9.96 5.32
CA ASP A 61 18.53 -11.36 5.75
C ASP A 61 19.07 -12.33 4.67
N GLY A 62 19.52 -11.81 3.52
CA GLY A 62 19.95 -12.61 2.37
C GLY A 62 18.81 -13.44 1.72
N SER A 63 17.58 -13.32 2.23
CA SER A 63 16.40 -13.99 1.72
C SER A 63 15.77 -13.11 0.64
N VAL A 64 16.13 -13.36 -0.62
CA VAL A 64 15.48 -12.79 -1.80
C VAL A 64 14.16 -13.53 -2.05
N LEU A 65 13.23 -13.43 -1.11
CA LEU A 65 11.91 -14.02 -1.29
C LEU A 65 10.95 -12.99 -1.83
N PRO A 66 10.25 -13.33 -2.93
CA PRO A 66 9.19 -12.49 -3.44
C PRO A 66 8.16 -12.17 -2.36
N GLN A 67 7.56 -10.99 -2.46
CA GLN A 67 6.57 -10.51 -1.50
C GLN A 67 5.45 -11.54 -1.23
N ASP A 68 4.99 -12.26 -2.26
CA ASP A 68 3.96 -13.30 -2.11
C ASP A 68 4.45 -14.50 -1.27
N ALA A 69 5.70 -14.93 -1.47
CA ALA A 69 6.30 -15.98 -0.65
C ALA A 69 6.43 -15.53 0.82
N ARG A 70 6.75 -14.25 1.06
CA ARG A 70 6.75 -13.66 2.40
C ARG A 70 5.35 -13.60 3.00
N MET A 71 4.33 -13.29 2.20
CA MET A 71 2.93 -13.31 2.63
C MET A 71 2.52 -14.70 3.14
N PHE A 72 2.80 -15.76 2.37
CA PHE A 72 2.50 -17.14 2.81
C PHE A 72 3.30 -17.57 4.03
N ARG A 73 4.58 -17.18 4.12
CA ARG A 73 5.41 -17.44 5.31
C ARG A 73 4.82 -16.77 6.56
N ASN A 74 4.43 -15.51 6.46
CA ASN A 74 3.81 -14.76 7.56
C ASN A 74 2.48 -15.39 7.98
N PHE A 75 1.66 -15.81 7.02
CA PHE A 75 0.42 -16.54 7.30
C PHE A 75 0.68 -17.85 8.05
N ALA A 76 1.60 -18.68 7.57
CA ALA A 76 1.97 -19.93 8.23
C ALA A 76 2.49 -19.71 9.65
N ALA A 77 3.36 -18.71 9.84
CA ALA A 77 3.87 -18.34 11.16
C ALA A 77 2.74 -17.88 12.11
N GLN A 78 1.77 -17.13 11.61
CA GLN A 78 0.61 -16.71 12.40
C GLN A 78 -0.24 -17.91 12.83
N VAL A 79 -0.51 -18.86 11.94
CA VAL A 79 -1.25 -20.11 12.28
C VAL A 79 -0.49 -20.91 13.34
N GLN A 80 0.82 -21.10 13.14
CA GLN A 80 1.68 -21.84 14.07
C GLN A 80 1.79 -21.17 15.44
N SER A 81 1.64 -19.85 15.52
CA SER A 81 1.69 -19.12 16.78
C SER A 81 0.55 -19.49 17.75
N GLY A 82 -0.54 -20.08 17.25
CA GLY A 82 -1.74 -20.38 18.03
C GLY A 82 -2.49 -19.15 18.56
N LYS A 83 -2.13 -17.94 18.11
CA LYS A 83 -2.73 -16.67 18.52
C LYS A 83 -3.49 -16.04 17.35
N LEU A 84 -4.58 -15.34 17.66
CA LEU A 84 -5.30 -14.55 16.65
C LEU A 84 -4.58 -13.23 16.39
N ASN A 85 -4.47 -12.88 15.11
CA ASN A 85 -4.01 -11.56 14.69
C ASN A 85 -5.20 -10.57 14.77
N ARG A 86 -5.04 -9.47 15.51
CA ARG A 86 -6.09 -8.45 15.66
C ARG A 86 -6.08 -7.40 14.55
N ASP A 87 -4.93 -7.23 13.90
CA ASP A 87 -4.69 -6.14 12.97
C ASP A 87 -5.16 -6.49 11.56
N TRP A 88 -4.88 -7.71 11.08
CA TRP A 88 -5.24 -8.13 9.72
C TRP A 88 -6.75 -8.05 9.44
N PRO A 89 -7.65 -8.53 10.33
CA PRO A 89 -9.09 -8.39 10.11
C PRO A 89 -9.54 -6.93 10.12
N MET A 90 -8.94 -6.10 10.99
CA MET A 90 -9.22 -4.67 11.07
C MET A 90 -8.80 -3.93 9.80
N TRP A 91 -7.61 -4.22 9.27
CA TRP A 91 -7.14 -3.66 8.00
C TRP A 91 -8.01 -4.12 6.83
N ALA A 92 -8.37 -5.40 6.76
CA ALA A 92 -9.25 -5.93 5.72
C ALA A 92 -10.62 -5.22 5.73
N LEU A 93 -11.22 -5.06 6.91
CA LEU A 93 -12.49 -4.35 7.06
C LEU A 93 -12.39 -2.88 6.62
N LYS A 94 -11.35 -2.17 7.06
CA LYS A 94 -11.14 -0.76 6.67
C LYS A 94 -10.91 -0.59 5.17
N THR A 95 -10.17 -1.51 4.55
CA THR A 95 -10.00 -1.52 3.09
C THR A 95 -11.35 -1.70 2.39
N GLN A 96 -12.20 -2.62 2.86
CA GLN A 96 -13.53 -2.79 2.32
C GLN A 96 -14.39 -1.53 2.47
N GLN A 97 -14.39 -0.91 3.66
CA GLN A 97 -15.12 0.33 3.92
C GLN A 97 -14.70 1.47 2.97
N VAL A 98 -13.41 1.58 2.65
CA VAL A 98 -12.91 2.55 1.66
C VAL A 98 -13.42 2.22 0.25
N MET A 99 -13.36 0.95 -0.16
CA MET A 99 -13.87 0.51 -1.47
C MET A 99 -15.37 0.79 -1.61
N ASP A 100 -16.16 0.50 -0.58
CA ASP A 100 -17.61 0.75 -0.55
C ASP A 100 -17.91 2.25 -0.65
N ALA A 101 -17.15 3.09 0.07
CA ALA A 101 -17.30 4.55 0.00
C ALA A 101 -16.93 5.11 -1.38
N CYS A 102 -15.87 4.59 -2.02
CA CYS A 102 -15.50 4.95 -3.39
C CYS A 102 -16.62 4.55 -4.38
N PHE A 103 -17.20 3.37 -4.23
CA PHE A 103 -18.31 2.93 -5.07
C PHE A 103 -19.56 3.80 -4.89
N ALA A 104 -19.93 4.11 -3.65
CA ALA A 104 -21.05 5.01 -3.34
C ALA A 104 -20.82 6.42 -3.91
N SER A 105 -19.61 6.96 -3.79
CA SER A 105 -19.21 8.25 -4.35
C SER A 105 -19.34 8.25 -5.88
N ALA A 106 -18.84 7.22 -6.56
CA ALA A 106 -18.93 7.10 -8.02
C ALA A 106 -20.38 7.07 -8.51
N ARG A 107 -21.27 6.34 -7.82
CA ARG A 107 -22.71 6.31 -8.13
C ARG A 107 -23.42 7.64 -7.88
N SER A 108 -22.82 8.52 -7.09
CA SER A 108 -23.34 9.83 -6.71
C SER A 108 -22.60 10.99 -7.42
N GLY A 109 -22.02 10.73 -8.59
CA GLY A 109 -21.34 11.75 -9.38
C GLY A 109 -20.04 12.28 -8.75
N GLY A 110 -19.38 11.49 -7.91
CA GLY A 110 -18.13 11.87 -7.23
C GLY A 110 -18.33 12.69 -5.95
N ALA A 111 -19.52 12.66 -5.35
CA ALA A 111 -19.78 13.35 -4.08
C ALA A 111 -18.87 12.85 -2.93
N LEU A 112 -18.59 13.73 -1.96
CA LEU A 112 -17.86 13.36 -0.75
C LEU A 112 -18.69 12.39 0.10
N VAL A 113 -18.10 11.23 0.42
CA VAL A 113 -18.71 10.19 1.25
C VAL A 113 -17.89 10.02 2.52
N ARG A 114 -18.57 10.00 3.67
CA ARG A 114 -17.94 9.69 4.95
C ARG A 114 -17.74 8.17 5.05
N VAL A 115 -16.51 7.74 5.31
CA VAL A 115 -16.24 6.34 5.66
C VAL A 115 -16.69 6.13 7.10
N SER A 116 -17.74 5.33 7.30
CA SER A 116 -18.19 4.91 8.62
C SER A 116 -17.27 3.80 9.13
N GLY A 117 -16.70 4.02 10.33
CA GLY A 117 -15.91 3.04 11.07
C GLY A 117 -16.77 2.20 12.00
#